data_AF-A0A661T4T8-F1
#
_entry.id   AF-A0A661T4T8-F1
#
_cell.length_a   1.000
_cell.length_b   1.000
_cell.length_c   1.000
_cell.angle_alpha   90.00
_cell.angle_beta   90.00
_cell.angle_gamma   90.00
#
_symmetry.space_group_name_H-M   'P 1'
#
loop_
_entity.id
_entity.type
_entity.pdbx_description
1 polymer ?
#
loop_
_entity_poly.entity_id
_entity_poly.type
_entity_poly.pdbx_seq_one_letter_code
_entity_poly.pdbx_strand_id
1 'polypeptide(L)'
;MELVDYTLDDHVAIVTMNSKDNRFNLTFMEAFMDVLDKIENETNAGAIVVRSAHEKIWSNGIDLDWLFPAIENEGPEAAKRFFTKLMGFLRRILTYPMITVAAITGHAFAGGALLACAFDFRFMRSDRGFFCLPEIDLKIPFLPGMEAIIKKAMPTKSLEMQFTGA
;
A
#
# COMPACT_ATOMS: atom_id res chain seq x y z
N MET A 1 0.45 -9.63 -18.17
CA MET A 1 1.25 -8.56 -17.54
C MET A 1 1.41 -8.92 -16.09
N GLU A 2 2.62 -8.85 -15.53
CA GLU A 2 2.83 -9.14 -14.11
C GLU A 2 2.10 -8.08 -13.26
N LEU A 3 1.60 -8.47 -12.07
CA LEU A 3 0.85 -7.55 -11.20
C LEU A 3 1.76 -6.45 -10.63
N VAL A 4 3.01 -6.81 -10.36
CA VAL A 4 4.08 -5.94 -9.88
C VAL A 4 5.36 -6.38 -10.58
N ASP A 5 6.11 -5.45 -11.15
CA ASP A 5 7.44 -5.69 -11.71
C ASP A 5 8.43 -4.64 -11.20
N TYR A 6 9.70 -4.79 -11.55
CA TYR A 6 10.71 -3.75 -11.31
C TYR A 6 11.74 -3.65 -12.43
N THR A 7 12.31 -2.45 -12.56
CA THR A 7 13.53 -2.20 -13.32
C THR A 7 14.59 -1.62 -12.41
N LEU A 8 15.87 -1.89 -12.68
CA LEU A 8 16.98 -1.29 -11.94
C LEU A 8 17.53 -0.09 -12.71
N ASP A 9 17.65 1.04 -12.03
CA ASP A 9 18.31 2.26 -12.50
C ASP A 9 19.46 2.59 -11.54
N ASP A 10 20.68 2.24 -11.93
CA ASP A 10 21.87 2.20 -11.07
C ASP A 10 21.61 1.46 -9.74
N HIS A 11 21.54 2.20 -8.63
CA HIS A 11 21.31 1.67 -7.27
C HIS A 11 19.86 1.87 -6.80
N VAL A 12 18.93 2.14 -7.70
CA VAL A 12 17.52 2.38 -7.38
C VAL A 12 16.64 1.38 -8.13
N ALA A 13 15.88 0.57 -7.38
CA ALA A 13 14.88 -0.30 -7.98
C ALA A 13 13.56 0.45 -8.17
N ILE A 14 13.12 0.61 -9.41
CA ILE A 14 11.84 1.23 -9.76
C ILE A 14 10.80 0.13 -9.86
N VAL A 15 9.97 0.00 -8.82
CA VAL A 15 8.88 -0.97 -8.73
C VAL A 15 7.62 -0.36 -9.35
N THR A 16 6.99 -1.08 -10.27
CA THR A 16 5.75 -0.64 -10.93
C THR A 16 4.60 -1.56 -10.54
N MET A 17 3.55 -0.99 -9.94
CA MET A 17 2.26 -1.67 -9.75
C MET A 17 1.43 -1.55 -11.03
N ASN A 18 1.00 -2.70 -11.56
CA ASN A 18 0.46 -2.85 -12.91
C ASN A 18 -0.95 -3.46 -12.95
N SER A 19 -1.58 -3.62 -11.78
CA SER A 19 -2.97 -4.06 -11.69
C SER A 19 -3.91 -2.91 -12.06
N LYS A 20 -5.18 -3.22 -12.37
CA LYS A 20 -6.20 -2.26 -12.84
C LYS A 20 -6.21 -0.97 -12.01
N ASP A 21 -6.47 -1.07 -10.71
CA ASP A 21 -6.43 0.04 -9.76
C ASP A 21 -5.68 -0.31 -8.46
N ASN A 22 -4.76 -1.28 -8.56
CA ASN A 22 -3.83 -1.74 -7.52
C ASN A 22 -4.51 -2.00 -6.17
N ARG A 23 -5.57 -2.81 -6.21
CA ARG A 23 -6.28 -3.26 -5.02
C ARG A 23 -5.61 -4.45 -4.37
N PHE A 24 -5.76 -4.57 -3.06
CA PHE A 24 -5.16 -5.60 -2.24
C PHE A 24 -6.09 -6.81 -2.15
N ASN A 25 -5.67 -7.88 -2.81
CA ASN A 25 -6.08 -9.25 -2.53
C ASN A 25 -4.82 -10.08 -2.24
N LEU A 26 -4.96 -11.36 -1.91
CA LEU A 26 -3.82 -12.21 -1.55
C LEU A 26 -2.78 -12.27 -2.66
N THR A 27 -3.22 -12.42 -3.91
CA THR A 27 -2.33 -12.52 -5.08
C THR A 27 -1.53 -11.24 -5.33
N PHE A 28 -2.16 -10.07 -5.19
CA PHE A 28 -1.46 -8.80 -5.33
C PHE A 28 -0.39 -8.62 -4.25
N MET A 29 -0.73 -8.92 -2.99
CA MET A 29 0.22 -8.81 -1.87
C MET A 29 1.39 -9.80 -2.02
N GLU A 30 1.13 -11.01 -2.50
CA GLU A 30 2.17 -12.00 -2.80
C GLU A 30 3.11 -11.51 -3.90
N ALA A 31 2.57 -11.08 -5.04
CA ALA A 31 3.39 -10.56 -6.13
C ALA A 31 4.26 -9.38 -5.71
N PHE A 32 3.72 -8.47 -4.87
CA PHE A 32 4.50 -7.36 -4.34
C PHE A 32 5.64 -7.85 -3.44
N MET A 33 5.35 -8.73 -2.48
CA MET A 33 6.37 -9.26 -1.58
C MET A 33 7.46 -10.05 -2.32
N ASP A 34 7.10 -10.81 -3.35
CA ASP A 34 8.07 -11.53 -4.18
C ASP A 34 9.03 -10.57 -4.89
N VAL A 35 8.53 -9.43 -5.39
CA VAL A 35 9.38 -8.38 -5.97
C VAL A 35 10.32 -7.76 -4.93
N LEU A 36 9.82 -7.51 -3.72
CA LEU A 36 10.64 -7.01 -2.62
C LEU A 36 11.75 -8.00 -2.24
N ASP A 37 11.44 -9.29 -2.20
CA ASP A 37 12.40 -10.33 -1.86
C ASP A 37 13.46 -10.50 -2.95
N LYS A 38 13.07 -10.40 -4.24
CA LYS A 38 14.03 -10.38 -5.36
C LYS A 38 14.96 -9.18 -5.30
N ILE A 39 14.43 -7.97 -5.08
CA ILE A 39 15.27 -6.76 -4.99
C ILE A 39 16.26 -6.89 -3.82
N GLU A 40 15.81 -7.38 -2.68
CA GLU A 40 16.65 -7.54 -1.49
C GLU A 40 17.77 -8.57 -1.66
N ASN A 41 17.49 -9.70 -2.29
CA ASN A 41 18.43 -10.82 -2.35
C ASN A 41 19.27 -10.86 -3.63
N GLU A 42 18.78 -10.27 -4.72
CA GLU A 42 19.35 -10.45 -6.07
C GLU A 42 19.92 -9.16 -6.67
N THR A 43 19.78 -8.01 -5.98
CA THR A 43 20.28 -6.72 -6.47
C THR A 43 21.16 -6.00 -5.46
N ASN A 44 21.80 -4.92 -5.89
CA ASN A 44 22.59 -4.00 -5.06
C ASN A 44 21.88 -2.64 -4.88
N ALA A 45 20.55 -2.61 -4.97
CA ALA A 45 19.78 -1.41 -4.77
C ALA A 45 19.97 -0.87 -3.34
N GLY A 46 20.10 0.45 -3.20
CA GLY A 46 20.07 1.14 -1.90
C GLY A 46 18.69 1.72 -1.58
N ALA A 47 17.81 1.80 -2.58
CA ALA A 47 16.47 2.34 -2.44
C ALA A 47 15.49 1.66 -3.42
N ILE A 48 14.21 1.67 -3.05
CA ILE A 48 13.11 1.32 -3.92
C ILE A 48 12.19 2.53 -4.13
N VAL A 49 11.72 2.71 -5.36
CA VAL A 49 10.72 3.70 -5.74
C VAL A 49 9.51 2.97 -6.29
N VAL A 50 8.38 3.05 -5.59
CA VAL A 50 7.14 2.37 -5.96
C VAL A 50 6.21 3.35 -6.64
N ARG A 51 5.92 3.09 -7.92
CA ARG A 51 4.98 3.84 -8.75
C ARG A 51 3.83 2.96 -9.23
N SER A 52 2.84 3.58 -9.86
CA SER A 52 1.78 2.86 -10.57
C SER A 52 1.84 3.12 -12.07
N ALA A 53 1.57 2.09 -12.87
CA ALA A 53 1.34 2.22 -14.30
C ALA A 53 -0.05 2.77 -14.64
N HIS A 54 -0.99 2.76 -13.69
CA HIS A 54 -2.32 3.31 -13.92
C HIS A 54 -2.27 4.85 -13.94
N GLU A 55 -2.94 5.44 -14.94
CA GLU A 55 -2.82 6.87 -15.24
C GLU A 55 -3.29 7.78 -14.10
N LYS A 56 -4.32 7.35 -13.36
CA LYS A 56 -5.02 8.20 -12.36
C LYS A 56 -4.94 7.67 -10.93
N ILE A 57 -4.51 6.44 -10.72
CA ILE A 57 -4.68 5.75 -9.43
C ILE A 57 -3.35 5.13 -9.08
N TRP A 58 -2.82 5.50 -7.92
CA TRP A 58 -1.68 4.80 -7.35
C TRP A 58 -2.16 3.50 -6.70
N SER A 59 -3.14 3.57 -5.78
CA SER A 59 -3.84 2.41 -5.22
C SER A 59 -5.19 2.80 -4.59
N ASN A 60 -6.20 1.93 -4.76
CA ASN A 60 -7.51 2.02 -4.13
C ASN A 60 -7.66 1.18 -2.85
N GLY A 61 -6.59 0.59 -2.34
CA GLY A 61 -6.62 -0.16 -1.08
C GLY A 61 -7.26 -1.54 -1.22
N ILE A 62 -8.10 -1.95 -0.27
CA ILE A 62 -8.58 -3.34 -0.18
C ILE A 62 -9.50 -3.69 -1.37
N ASP A 63 -9.31 -4.88 -1.93
CA ASP A 63 -10.18 -5.42 -2.98
C ASP A 63 -11.48 -5.98 -2.35
N LEU A 64 -12.48 -5.12 -2.17
CA LEU A 64 -13.76 -5.51 -1.58
C LEU A 64 -14.56 -6.47 -2.48
N ASP A 65 -14.43 -6.33 -3.80
CA ASP A 65 -15.06 -7.21 -4.78
C ASP A 65 -14.51 -8.65 -4.68
N TRP A 66 -13.28 -8.79 -4.21
CA TRP A 66 -12.68 -10.09 -3.88
C TRP A 66 -12.95 -10.54 -2.44
N LEU A 67 -12.85 -9.62 -1.47
CA LEU A 67 -12.90 -9.96 -0.04
C LEU A 67 -14.30 -10.38 0.42
N PHE A 68 -15.36 -9.69 -0.01
CA PHE A 68 -16.72 -10.02 0.42
C PHE A 68 -17.14 -11.43 -0.02
N PRO A 69 -17.00 -11.83 -1.30
CA PRO A 69 -17.30 -13.20 -1.70
C PRO A 69 -16.45 -14.24 -0.98
N ALA A 70 -15.17 -13.94 -0.67
CA ALA A 70 -14.32 -14.87 0.08
C ALA A 70 -14.86 -15.10 1.50
N ILE A 71 -15.31 -14.04 2.18
CA ILE A 71 -15.91 -14.12 3.52
C ILE A 71 -17.25 -14.87 3.48
N GLU A 72 -18.09 -14.62 2.47
CA GLU A 72 -19.37 -15.31 2.32
C GLU A 72 -19.19 -16.82 2.12
N ASN A 73 -18.19 -17.23 1.34
CA ASN A 73 -17.96 -18.64 0.99
C ASN A 73 -17.16 -19.42 2.05
N GLU A 74 -16.17 -18.79 2.68
CA GLU A 74 -15.23 -19.46 3.61
C GLU A 74 -15.43 -19.03 5.07
N GLY A 75 -16.30 -18.05 5.32
CA GLY A 75 -16.58 -17.53 6.65
C GLY A 75 -15.45 -16.62 7.20
N PRO A 76 -15.40 -16.43 8.53
CA PRO A 76 -14.49 -15.47 9.17
C PRO A 76 -13.00 -15.79 8.98
N GLU A 77 -12.65 -17.02 8.63
CA GLU A 77 -11.25 -17.42 8.42
C GLU A 77 -10.66 -16.76 7.16
N ALA A 78 -11.46 -16.48 6.13
CA ALA A 78 -11.00 -15.71 4.97
C ALA A 78 -10.60 -14.28 5.34
N ALA A 79 -11.42 -13.60 6.14
CA ALA A 79 -11.08 -12.27 6.67
C ALA A 79 -9.80 -12.31 7.49
N LYS A 80 -9.68 -13.27 8.40
CA LYS A 80 -8.50 -13.43 9.25
C LYS A 80 -7.22 -13.71 8.43
N ARG A 81 -7.30 -14.57 7.42
CA ARG A 81 -6.20 -14.85 6.49
C ARG A 81 -5.79 -13.58 5.74
N PHE A 82 -6.76 -12.84 5.22
CA PHE A 82 -6.51 -11.58 4.52
C PHE A 82 -5.84 -10.54 5.41
N PHE A 83 -6.41 -10.24 6.59
CA PHE A 83 -5.85 -9.23 7.49
C PHE A 83 -4.49 -9.63 8.06
N THR A 84 -4.25 -10.93 8.31
CA THR A 84 -2.92 -11.44 8.66
C THR A 84 -1.90 -11.14 7.56
N LYS A 85 -2.25 -11.40 6.29
CA LYS A 85 -1.40 -11.12 5.14
C LYS A 85 -1.17 -9.61 4.97
N LEU A 86 -2.21 -8.80 5.11
CA LEU A 86 -2.14 -7.34 5.03
C LEU A 86 -1.22 -6.75 6.11
N MET A 87 -1.31 -7.21 7.36
CA MET A 87 -0.39 -6.77 8.42
C MET A 87 1.05 -7.20 8.14
N GLY A 88 1.26 -8.41 7.61
CA GLY A 88 2.57 -8.88 7.17
C GLY A 88 3.14 -8.00 6.05
N PHE A 89 2.33 -7.65 5.07
CA PHE A 89 2.70 -6.81 3.94
C PHE A 89 3.05 -5.37 4.37
N LEU A 90 2.21 -4.73 5.18
CA LEU A 90 2.49 -3.39 5.70
C LEU A 90 3.76 -3.37 6.57
N ARG A 91 3.94 -4.40 7.42
CA ARG A 91 5.16 -4.56 8.22
C ARG A 91 6.40 -4.70 7.32
N ARG A 92 6.31 -5.51 6.27
CA ARG A 92 7.42 -5.76 5.34
C ARG A 92 7.93 -4.46 4.69
N ILE A 93 7.02 -3.59 4.27
CA ILE A 93 7.38 -2.26 3.74
C ILE A 93 7.97 -1.38 4.84
N LEU A 94 7.30 -1.30 6.00
CA LEU A 94 7.71 -0.46 7.11
C LEU A 94 9.12 -0.79 7.64
N THR A 95 9.52 -2.06 7.57
CA THR A 95 10.80 -2.56 8.07
C THR A 95 11.72 -3.05 6.94
N TYR A 96 11.50 -2.58 5.71
CA TYR A 96 12.33 -2.97 4.57
C TYR A 96 13.77 -2.47 4.78
N PRO A 97 14.81 -3.25 4.43
CA PRO A 97 16.20 -2.89 4.77
C PRO A 97 16.79 -1.75 3.93
N MET A 98 16.14 -1.39 2.82
CA MET A 98 16.50 -0.27 1.96
C MET A 98 15.53 0.90 2.13
N ILE A 99 15.94 2.08 1.68
CA ILE A 99 15.05 3.26 1.67
C ILE A 99 13.85 3.01 0.76
N THR A 100 12.66 3.27 1.28
CA THR A 100 11.40 3.08 0.54
C THR A 100 10.76 4.43 0.18
N VAL A 101 10.46 4.61 -1.11
CA VAL A 101 9.80 5.82 -1.62
C VAL A 101 8.49 5.46 -2.33
N ALA A 102 7.37 5.99 -1.85
CA ALA A 102 6.10 5.96 -2.55
C ALA A 102 6.01 7.15 -3.53
N ALA A 103 6.13 6.87 -4.84
CA ALA A 103 5.90 7.82 -5.91
C ALA A 103 4.42 7.79 -6.31
N ILE A 104 3.60 8.62 -5.66
CA ILE A 104 2.15 8.65 -5.79
C ILE A 104 1.79 9.43 -7.06
N THR A 105 1.63 8.69 -8.16
CA THR A 105 1.35 9.22 -9.51
C THR A 105 -0.11 9.67 -9.71
N GLY A 106 -1.00 9.35 -8.77
CA GLY A 106 -2.44 9.64 -8.84
C GLY A 106 -3.13 9.48 -7.48
N HIS A 107 -4.37 8.98 -7.46
CA HIS A 107 -5.12 8.78 -6.22
C HIS A 107 -4.52 7.67 -5.34
N ALA A 108 -4.33 7.95 -4.06
CA ALA A 108 -4.04 6.98 -3.02
C ALA A 108 -5.18 7.00 -2.01
N PHE A 109 -6.05 5.98 -2.06
CA PHE A 109 -7.28 5.94 -1.28
C PHE A 109 -7.32 4.76 -0.33
N ALA A 110 -7.90 4.98 0.84
CA ALA A 110 -8.15 3.96 1.85
C ALA A 110 -6.88 3.17 2.19
N GLY A 111 -6.91 1.85 2.03
CA GLY A 111 -5.73 0.98 2.17
C GLY A 111 -4.52 1.43 1.33
N GLY A 112 -4.73 2.09 0.18
CA GLY A 112 -3.66 2.68 -0.63
C GLY A 112 -2.95 3.84 0.08
N ALA A 113 -3.71 4.76 0.69
CA ALA A 113 -3.13 5.82 1.53
C ALA A 113 -2.40 5.23 2.75
N LEU A 114 -2.98 4.20 3.38
CA LEU A 114 -2.34 3.48 4.47
C LEU A 114 -1.03 2.79 4.04
N LEU A 115 -1.01 2.15 2.87
CA LEU A 115 0.20 1.55 2.31
C LEU A 115 1.27 2.61 2.12
N ALA A 116 0.94 3.76 1.54
CA ALA A 116 1.89 4.87 1.39
C ALA A 116 2.47 5.32 2.74
N CYS A 117 1.67 5.35 3.81
CA CYS A 117 2.13 5.69 5.16
C CYS A 117 3.19 4.71 5.70
N ALA A 118 3.22 3.46 5.23
CA ALA A 118 4.25 2.50 5.63
C ALA A 118 5.65 2.87 5.09
N PHE A 119 5.74 3.57 3.96
CA PHE A 119 7.01 3.97 3.34
C PHE A 119 7.78 5.00 4.19
N ASP A 120 9.07 5.14 3.92
CA ASP A 120 9.92 6.18 4.52
C ASP A 120 9.54 7.55 3.96
N PHE A 121 9.52 7.66 2.64
CA PHE A 121 9.17 8.88 1.93
C PHE A 121 7.94 8.68 1.04
N ARG A 122 7.16 9.75 0.89
CA ARG A 122 6.00 9.83 0.02
C ARG A 122 6.07 11.13 -0.76
N PHE A 123 6.00 11.03 -2.09
CA PHE A 123 5.92 12.19 -2.96
C PHE A 123 4.70 12.07 -3.84
N MET A 124 3.88 13.11 -3.82
CA MET A 124 2.66 13.20 -4.59
C MET A 124 2.66 14.49 -5.39
N ARG A 125 2.08 14.44 -6.59
CA ARG A 125 1.87 15.63 -7.40
C ARG A 125 0.86 16.58 -6.73
N SER A 126 1.17 17.86 -6.69
CA SER A 126 0.28 18.89 -6.14
C SER A 126 -0.91 19.21 -7.06
N ASP A 127 -0.79 18.90 -8.35
CA ASP A 127 -1.78 19.21 -9.39
C ASP A 127 -2.65 18.00 -9.78
N ARG A 128 -2.39 16.81 -9.23
CA ARG A 128 -3.06 15.58 -9.63
C ARG A 128 -3.15 14.57 -8.48
N GLY A 129 -4.34 13.98 -8.35
CA GLY A 129 -4.62 12.90 -7.40
C GLY A 129 -5.17 13.43 -6.07
N PHE A 130 -5.60 12.50 -5.23
CA PHE A 130 -6.03 12.77 -3.86
C PHE A 130 -5.41 11.72 -2.94
N PHE A 131 -5.06 12.14 -1.73
CA PHE A 131 -4.63 11.26 -0.64
C PHE A 131 -5.74 11.27 0.41
N CYS A 132 -6.39 10.13 0.63
CA CYS A 132 -7.59 10.10 1.49
C CYS A 132 -7.72 8.78 2.24
N LEU A 133 -8.14 8.89 3.51
CA LEU A 133 -8.50 7.78 4.39
C LEU A 133 -10.02 7.86 4.70
N PRO A 134 -10.90 7.45 3.76
CA PRO A 134 -12.35 7.57 3.92
C PRO A 134 -12.93 6.59 4.94
N GLU A 135 -12.12 5.70 5.52
CA GLU A 135 -12.54 4.68 6.47
C GLU A 135 -13.34 5.25 7.64
N ILE A 136 -13.07 6.49 8.05
CA ILE A 136 -13.78 7.16 9.16
C ILE A 136 -15.21 7.48 8.77
N ASP A 137 -15.41 8.07 7.59
CA ASP A 137 -16.73 8.38 7.05
C ASP A 137 -17.54 7.09 6.83
N LEU A 138 -16.85 6.02 6.44
CA LEU A 138 -17.41 4.68 6.23
C LEU A 138 -17.56 3.87 7.53
N LYS A 139 -17.10 4.40 8.68
CA LYS A 139 -17.11 3.73 9.99
C LYS A 139 -16.39 2.38 10.01
N ILE A 140 -15.35 2.26 9.21
CA ILE A 140 -14.46 1.10 9.16
C ILE A 140 -13.33 1.34 10.17
N PRO A 141 -13.19 0.51 11.22
CA PRO A 141 -12.14 0.71 12.21
C PRO A 141 -10.76 0.34 11.64
N PHE A 142 -9.75 1.13 11.96
CA PHE A 142 -8.35 0.75 11.76
C PHE A 142 -7.92 -0.27 12.81
N LEU A 143 -7.21 -1.31 12.40
CA LEU A 143 -6.53 -2.19 13.35
C LEU A 143 -5.40 -1.41 14.05
N PRO A 144 -5.03 -1.74 15.31
CA PRO A 144 -4.01 -0.99 16.05
C PRO A 144 -2.69 -0.81 15.31
N GLY A 145 -2.26 -1.81 14.53
CA GLY A 145 -1.06 -1.72 13.70
C GLY A 145 -1.18 -0.71 12.55
N MET A 146 -2.36 -0.60 11.94
CA MET A 146 -2.64 0.40 10.90
C MET A 146 -2.61 1.81 11.49
N GLU A 147 -3.25 2.00 12.64
CA GLU A 147 -3.27 3.29 13.33
C GLU A 147 -1.85 3.75 13.71
N ALA A 148 -1.01 2.85 14.21
CA ALA A 148 0.39 3.14 14.52
C ALA A 148 1.18 3.60 13.28
N ILE A 149 0.95 2.98 12.12
CA ILE A 149 1.57 3.37 10.85
C ILE A 149 1.13 4.77 10.44
N ILE A 150 -0.16 5.08 10.53
CA ILE A 150 -0.67 6.41 10.17
C ILE A 150 -0.10 7.48 11.12
N LYS A 151 -0.03 7.19 12.43
CA LYS A 151 0.58 8.07 13.44
C LYS A 151 2.06 8.34 13.17
N LYS A 152 2.83 7.36 12.68
CA LYS A 152 4.23 7.53 12.26
C LYS A 152 4.35 8.46 11.05
N ALA A 153 3.42 8.35 10.11
CA ALA A 153 3.53 9.03 8.82
C ALA A 153 3.00 10.48 8.83
N MET A 154 2.10 10.82 9.77
CA MET A 154 1.36 12.08 9.76
C MET A 154 1.72 12.96 10.96
N PRO A 155 1.91 14.29 10.77
CA PRO A 155 2.06 15.23 11.87
C PRO A 155 0.85 15.18 12.81
N THR A 156 1.05 15.47 14.10
CA THR A 156 -0.03 15.43 15.13
C THR A 156 -1.23 16.32 14.80
N LYS A 157 -1.04 17.37 13.99
CA LYS A 157 -2.13 18.23 13.51
C LYS A 157 -2.98 17.57 12.41
N SER A 158 -2.35 16.72 11.59
CA SER A 158 -2.99 15.89 10.57
C SER A 158 -3.63 14.62 11.15
N LEU A 159 -3.41 14.34 12.43
CA LEU A 159 -4.10 13.26 13.16
C LEU A 159 -5.58 13.59 13.38
N GLU A 160 -5.99 14.86 13.29
CA GLU A 160 -7.41 15.24 13.21
C GLU A 160 -8.11 14.57 12.02
N MET A 161 -7.41 14.35 10.88
CA MET A 161 -7.98 13.57 9.76
C MET A 161 -8.41 12.18 10.22
N GLN A 162 -7.72 11.55 11.19
CA GLN A 162 -8.09 10.22 11.69
C GLN A 162 -9.43 10.20 12.47
N PHE A 163 -9.90 11.36 12.92
CA PHE A 163 -11.14 11.50 13.67
C PHE A 163 -12.23 12.23 12.88
N THR A 164 -11.86 12.95 11.82
CA THR A 164 -12.76 13.87 11.10
C THR A 164 -12.93 13.55 9.62
N GLY A 165 -12.06 12.73 9.03
CA GLY A 165 -12.09 12.40 7.60
C GLY A 165 -11.58 13.52 6.67
N ALA A 166 -11.13 14.67 7.21
CA ALA A 166 -10.68 15.85 6.47
C ALA A 166 -9.42 16.50 7.04
#